data_AF-A0A9W8P908-F1
#
_entry.id   AF-A0A9W8P908-F1
#
_cell.length_a   1.000
_cell.length_b   1.000
_cell.length_c   1.000
_cell.angle_alpha   90.00
_cell.angle_beta   90.00
_cell.angle_gamma   90.00
#
_symmetry.space_group_name_H-M   'P 1'
#
loop_
_entity.id
_entity.type
_entity.pdbx_description
1 polymer ?
#
loop_
_entity_poly.entity_id
_entity_poly.type
_entity_poly.pdbx_seq_one_letter_code
_entity_poly.pdbx_strand_id
1 'polypeptide(L)'
;MQCHRTSPRWSLLPRTAVVMLEGEVRHIWPQRLNFAKFMFLWIRYYTLALLVFDVVQIHVFALPGVTSDNLYVAMDSIIRVVGAISLWSVEIIMQLRIYALFNCSKRIAITNCILFLGSIAGFLYILVHNAQRRRAVISSAITLPLPGCPSIHSGIEWAQWVPATIYEGILFGYALHKTIKSHAARLRNGVHIPLHTLLLRDNLLYFFSITCILVFNNLMVVGVTHIPWFSYGPFHAAVGILTTCMILNVRKAANRTSFVSGAERDILVITRDLPFPDTIPDTI
;
A
#
# COMPACT_ATOMS: atom_id res chain seq x y z
N MET A 1 12.34 -6.94 -35.46
CA MET A 1 11.22 -7.70 -34.85
C MET A 1 11.81 -8.83 -34.01
N GLN A 2 11.82 -8.71 -32.68
CA GLN A 2 11.86 -9.89 -31.81
C GLN A 2 11.33 -9.54 -30.42
N CYS A 3 10.06 -9.88 -30.25
CA CYS A 3 9.37 -9.99 -28.98
C CYS A 3 9.79 -11.34 -28.36
N HIS A 4 10.32 -11.37 -27.14
CA HIS A 4 10.06 -12.43 -26.15
C HIS A 4 10.93 -12.24 -24.90
N ARG A 5 10.25 -12.10 -23.74
CA ARG A 5 10.22 -13.10 -22.65
C ARG A 5 10.12 -12.40 -21.28
N THR A 6 8.93 -11.88 -20.97
CA THR A 6 8.48 -11.66 -19.60
C THR A 6 8.26 -13.02 -18.94
N SER A 7 9.26 -13.51 -18.20
CA SER A 7 9.12 -14.65 -17.29
C SER A 7 8.78 -14.16 -15.88
N PRO A 8 7.82 -14.77 -15.17
CA PRO A 8 7.45 -14.40 -13.81
C PRO A 8 8.54 -14.87 -12.84
N ARG A 9 9.31 -13.90 -12.33
CA ARG A 9 10.53 -14.14 -11.55
C ARG A 9 10.18 -14.29 -10.05
N TRP A 10 9.66 -15.46 -9.67
CA TRP A 10 9.29 -15.80 -8.28
C TRP A 10 10.48 -16.12 -7.34
N SER A 11 11.73 -16.09 -7.84
CA SER A 11 12.96 -16.36 -7.06
C SER A 11 13.63 -15.11 -6.47
N LEU A 12 12.87 -14.03 -6.23
CA LEU A 12 13.39 -12.67 -6.08
C LEU A 12 13.47 -12.09 -4.65
N LEU A 13 13.02 -12.78 -3.60
CA LEU A 13 12.91 -12.17 -2.26
C LEU A 13 14.23 -11.56 -1.69
N PRO A 14 15.42 -12.18 -1.85
CA PRO A 14 16.66 -11.54 -1.37
C PRO A 14 17.14 -10.40 -2.28
N ARG A 15 16.93 -10.53 -3.60
CA ARG A 15 17.39 -9.53 -4.58
C ARG A 15 16.52 -8.26 -4.53
N THR A 16 15.24 -8.37 -4.22
CA THR A 16 14.37 -7.19 -4.06
C THR A 16 14.77 -6.35 -2.86
N ALA A 17 15.12 -6.97 -1.72
CA ALA A 17 15.53 -6.22 -0.52
C ALA A 17 16.81 -5.38 -0.77
N VAL A 18 17.83 -5.97 -1.41
CA VAL A 18 19.08 -5.28 -1.74
C VAL A 18 18.86 -4.18 -2.79
N VAL A 19 18.08 -4.46 -3.83
CA VAL A 19 17.74 -3.47 -4.88
C VAL A 19 16.89 -2.33 -4.33
N MET A 20 16.05 -2.58 -3.32
CA MET A 20 15.28 -1.55 -2.61
C MET A 20 16.16 -0.67 -1.74
N LEU A 21 17.15 -1.24 -1.06
CA LEU A 21 18.08 -0.49 -0.22
C LEU A 21 19.00 0.41 -1.06
N GLU A 22 19.55 -0.11 -2.15
CA GLU A 22 20.36 0.68 -3.08
C GLU A 22 19.54 1.78 -3.78
N GLY A 23 18.29 1.45 -4.16
CA GLY A 23 17.34 2.42 -4.68
C GLY A 23 17.03 3.53 -3.66
N GLU A 24 16.85 3.18 -2.39
CA GLU A 24 16.57 4.11 -1.30
C GLU A 24 17.74 5.06 -1.04
N VAL A 25 18.95 4.54 -0.85
CA VAL A 25 20.14 5.35 -0.56
C VAL A 25 20.40 6.33 -1.71
N ARG A 26 20.26 5.89 -2.97
CA ARG A 26 20.51 6.78 -4.12
C ARG A 26 19.40 7.81 -4.37
N HIS A 27 18.13 7.49 -4.10
CA HIS A 27 17.00 8.34 -4.53
C HIS A 27 16.28 9.08 -3.39
N ILE A 28 16.44 8.65 -2.14
CA ILE A 28 15.66 9.17 -0.99
C ILE A 28 16.55 9.92 0.00
N TRP A 29 17.74 9.39 0.27
CA TRP A 29 18.67 9.99 1.22
C TRP A 29 19.19 11.37 0.83
N PRO A 30 19.61 11.65 -0.43
CA PRO A 30 20.14 12.96 -0.80
C PRO A 30 19.07 14.07 -0.91
N GLN A 31 17.78 13.75 -0.78
CA GLN A 31 16.70 14.73 -0.92
C GLN A 31 16.44 15.54 0.36
N ARG A 32 16.04 16.81 0.16
CA ARG A 32 15.50 17.67 1.23
C ARG A 32 14.29 17.02 1.90
N LEU A 33 14.13 17.26 3.19
CA LEU A 33 13.00 16.74 3.97
C LEU A 33 11.69 17.24 3.37
N ASN A 34 10.86 16.31 2.89
CA ASN A 34 9.53 16.58 2.35
C ASN A 34 8.57 15.52 2.90
N PHE A 35 7.26 15.81 2.92
CA PHE A 35 6.21 14.92 3.41
C PHE A 35 6.30 13.50 2.82
N ALA A 36 6.57 13.39 1.51
CA ALA A 36 6.73 12.10 0.84
C ALA A 36 7.97 11.30 1.30
N LYS A 37 9.01 11.95 1.82
CA LYS A 37 10.19 11.30 2.43
C LYS A 37 9.86 10.81 3.83
N PHE A 38 9.21 11.65 4.64
CA PHE A 38 8.74 11.26 5.97
C PHE A 38 7.80 10.05 5.91
N MET A 39 6.76 10.09 5.08
CA MET A 39 5.80 8.99 4.91
C MET A 39 6.47 7.70 4.41
N PHE A 40 7.46 7.81 3.52
CA PHE A 40 8.20 6.64 3.05
C PHE A 40 8.99 5.97 4.19
N LEU A 41 9.73 6.76 4.97
CA LEU A 41 10.51 6.25 6.09
C LEU A 41 9.58 5.68 7.17
N TRP A 42 8.49 6.39 7.48
CA TRP A 42 7.45 5.94 8.40
C TRP A 42 6.95 4.55 8.00
N ILE A 43 6.44 4.36 6.79
CA ILE A 43 5.90 3.06 6.36
C ILE A 43 6.97 1.97 6.41
N ARG A 44 8.20 2.26 5.94
CA ARG A 44 9.26 1.25 5.90
C ARG A 44 9.66 0.78 7.31
N TYR A 45 9.97 1.72 8.21
CA TYR A 45 10.42 1.38 9.56
C TYR A 45 9.27 0.89 10.43
N TYR A 46 8.06 1.42 10.25
CA TYR A 46 6.88 0.99 10.98
C TYR A 46 6.49 -0.44 10.60
N THR A 47 6.48 -0.80 9.31
CA THR A 47 6.24 -2.19 8.89
C THR A 47 7.33 -3.14 9.41
N LEU A 48 8.60 -2.71 9.43
CA LEU A 48 9.67 -3.54 9.99
C LEU A 48 9.49 -3.77 11.49
N ALA A 49 9.15 -2.71 12.24
CA ALA A 49 8.87 -2.81 13.67
C ALA A 49 7.67 -3.71 13.95
N LEU A 50 6.61 -3.60 13.13
CA LEU A 50 5.45 -4.49 13.17
C LEU A 50 5.85 -5.96 12.95
N LEU A 51 6.66 -6.26 11.94
CA LEU A 51 7.09 -7.63 11.68
C LEU A 51 7.93 -8.20 12.82
N VAL A 52 8.81 -7.40 13.42
CA VAL A 52 9.56 -7.81 14.62
C VAL A 52 8.60 -8.07 15.78
N PHE A 53 7.60 -7.22 15.99
CA PHE A 53 6.59 -7.40 17.03
C PHE A 53 5.79 -8.69 16.81
N ASP A 54 5.32 -8.97 15.59
CA ASP A 54 4.61 -10.19 15.23
C ASP A 54 5.46 -11.45 15.52
N VAL A 55 6.75 -11.42 15.17
CA VAL A 55 7.68 -12.54 15.42
C VAL A 55 7.90 -12.73 16.92
N VAL A 56 8.18 -11.66 17.66
CA VAL A 56 8.38 -11.71 19.12
C VAL A 56 7.12 -12.26 19.79
N GLN A 57 5.94 -11.80 19.39
CA GLN A 57 4.66 -12.29 19.92
C GLN A 57 4.50 -13.79 19.72
N ILE A 58 4.76 -14.31 18.50
CA ILE A 58 4.65 -15.74 18.20
C ILE A 58 5.62 -16.56 19.07
N HIS A 59 6.85 -16.08 19.27
CA HIS A 59 7.85 -16.77 20.08
C HIS A 59 7.54 -16.72 21.58
N VAL A 60 7.04 -15.59 22.07
CA VAL A 60 6.62 -15.43 23.47
C VAL A 60 5.42 -16.32 23.78
N PHE A 61 4.47 -16.46 22.85
CA PHE A 61 3.34 -17.39 23.02
C PHE A 61 3.70 -18.86 22.88
N ALA A 62 4.86 -19.19 22.33
CA ALA A 62 5.37 -20.56 22.30
C ALA A 62 6.03 -20.99 23.63
N LEU A 63 6.30 -20.05 24.55
CA LEU A 63 6.92 -20.33 25.85
C LEU A 63 5.85 -20.72 26.90
N PRO A 64 5.87 -21.94 27.45
CA PRO A 64 4.94 -22.34 28.49
C PRO A 64 5.23 -21.57 29.79
N GLY A 65 4.20 -20.91 30.36
CA GLY A 65 4.26 -20.28 31.70
C GLY A 65 4.23 -18.75 31.77
N VAL A 66 4.23 -18.03 30.63
CA VAL A 66 4.24 -16.55 30.60
C VAL A 66 2.84 -15.94 30.36
N THR A 67 1.85 -16.75 29.99
CA THR A 67 0.57 -16.26 29.47
C THR A 67 -0.49 -16.13 30.58
N SER A 68 -0.79 -14.89 30.99
CA SER A 68 -2.01 -14.54 31.72
C SER A 68 -3.12 -14.18 30.71
N ASP A 69 -4.38 -14.54 30.99
CA ASP A 69 -5.53 -14.24 30.12
C ASP A 69 -5.66 -12.74 29.78
N ASN A 70 -5.35 -11.86 30.75
CA ASN A 70 -5.36 -10.41 30.54
C ASN A 70 -4.26 -9.97 29.58
N LEU A 71 -3.09 -10.59 29.63
CA LEU A 71 -1.97 -10.31 28.73
C LEU A 71 -2.33 -10.74 27.30
N TYR A 72 -2.96 -11.90 27.13
CA TYR A 72 -3.41 -12.38 25.82
C TYR A 72 -4.43 -11.43 25.18
N VAL A 73 -5.47 -11.03 25.93
CA VAL A 73 -6.52 -10.12 25.43
C VAL A 73 -5.94 -8.75 25.07
N ALA A 74 -5.02 -8.24 25.89
CA ALA A 74 -4.35 -6.97 25.62
C ALA A 74 -3.46 -7.05 24.38
N MET A 75 -2.65 -8.10 24.23
CA MET A 75 -1.74 -8.27 23.10
C MET A 75 -2.47 -8.43 21.77
N ASP A 76 -3.57 -9.21 21.72
CA ASP A 76 -4.40 -9.31 20.52
C ASP A 76 -5.14 -8.00 20.17
N SER A 77 -5.47 -7.17 21.16
CA SER A 77 -6.03 -5.84 20.88
C SER A 77 -4.95 -4.90 20.31
N ILE A 78 -3.74 -4.95 20.88
CA ILE A 78 -2.60 -4.12 20.48
C ILE A 78 -2.18 -4.45 19.05
N ILE A 79 -1.96 -5.73 18.70
CA ILE A 79 -1.55 -6.14 17.34
C ILE A 79 -2.52 -5.62 16.27
N ARG A 80 -3.83 -5.69 16.55
CA ARG A 80 -4.88 -5.21 15.64
C ARG A 80 -4.83 -3.70 15.45
N VAL A 81 -4.63 -2.94 16.53
CA VAL A 81 -4.52 -1.48 16.48
C VAL A 81 -3.24 -1.04 15.75
N VAL A 82 -2.11 -1.66 16.07
CA VAL A 82 -0.82 -1.32 15.45
C VAL A 82 -0.85 -1.66 13.95
N GLY A 83 -1.45 -2.79 13.57
CA GLY A 83 -1.71 -3.17 12.18
C GLY A 83 -2.63 -2.18 11.46
N ALA A 84 -3.72 -1.75 12.11
CA ALA A 84 -4.64 -0.75 11.55
C ALA A 84 -3.96 0.60 11.31
N ILE A 85 -3.08 1.05 12.21
CA ILE A 85 -2.29 2.28 12.01
C ILE A 85 -1.40 2.16 10.76
N SER A 86 -0.81 0.98 10.50
CA SER A 86 -0.06 0.74 9.26
C SER A 86 -0.97 0.87 8.04
N LEU A 87 -2.16 0.27 8.09
CA LEU A 87 -3.11 0.30 6.99
C LEU A 87 -3.60 1.74 6.71
N TRP A 88 -3.99 2.48 7.75
CA TRP A 88 -4.39 3.88 7.63
C TRP A 88 -3.28 4.76 7.05
N SER A 89 -2.02 4.50 7.44
CA SER A 89 -0.87 5.21 6.86
C SER A 89 -0.77 4.99 5.35
N VAL A 90 -1.02 3.77 4.88
CA VAL A 90 -1.04 3.43 3.45
C VAL A 90 -2.24 4.05 2.75
N GLU A 91 -3.43 3.98 3.35
CA GLU A 91 -4.67 4.57 2.83
C GLU A 91 -4.52 6.09 2.63
N ILE A 92 -3.85 6.81 3.54
CA ILE A 92 -3.59 8.25 3.40
C ILE A 92 -2.75 8.53 2.13
N ILE A 93 -1.70 7.74 1.87
CA ILE A 93 -0.89 7.91 0.65
C ILE A 93 -1.72 7.66 -0.60
N MET A 94 -2.59 6.66 -0.56
CA MET A 94 -3.49 6.35 -1.67
C MET A 94 -4.47 7.47 -1.95
N GLN A 95 -5.07 8.04 -0.91
CA GLN A 95 -5.98 9.19 -1.03
C GLN A 95 -5.28 10.39 -1.66
N LEU A 96 -4.06 10.69 -1.24
CA LEU A 96 -3.25 11.77 -1.84
C LEU A 96 -2.97 11.53 -3.33
N ARG A 97 -2.74 10.28 -3.72
CA ARG A 97 -2.54 9.90 -5.14
C ARG A 97 -3.82 10.06 -5.95
N ILE A 98 -4.96 9.64 -5.42
CA ILE A 98 -6.27 9.85 -6.08
C ILE A 98 -6.56 11.34 -6.19
N TYR A 99 -6.30 12.12 -5.14
CA TYR A 99 -6.45 13.56 -5.17
C TYR A 99 -5.63 14.21 -6.30
N ALA A 100 -4.36 13.80 -6.45
CA ALA A 100 -3.52 14.25 -7.55
C ALA A 100 -4.06 13.80 -8.92
N LEU A 101 -4.57 12.57 -9.04
CA LEU A 101 -5.13 12.03 -10.29
C LEU A 101 -6.40 12.77 -10.77
N PHE A 102 -7.14 13.35 -9.84
CA PHE A 102 -8.34 14.15 -10.12
C PHE A 102 -8.07 15.66 -10.17
N ASN A 103 -6.85 16.07 -10.56
CA ASN A 103 -6.44 17.48 -10.72
C ASN A 103 -6.68 18.30 -9.44
N CYS A 104 -6.40 17.74 -8.26
CA CYS A 104 -6.51 18.43 -6.97
C CYS A 104 -7.94 18.95 -6.66
N SER A 105 -8.98 18.28 -7.18
CA SER A 105 -10.37 18.65 -6.92
C SER A 105 -10.74 18.46 -5.44
N LYS A 106 -11.04 19.57 -4.76
CA LYS A 106 -11.40 19.59 -3.33
C LYS A 106 -12.63 18.74 -3.00
N ARG A 107 -13.59 18.62 -3.93
CA ARG A 107 -14.81 17.82 -3.73
C ARG A 107 -14.48 16.34 -3.49
N ILE A 108 -13.57 15.80 -4.30
CA ILE A 108 -13.19 14.38 -4.23
C ILE A 108 -12.35 14.12 -2.97
N ALA A 109 -11.50 15.08 -2.58
CA ALA A 109 -10.76 14.99 -1.32
C ALA A 109 -11.71 14.94 -0.10
N ILE A 110 -12.72 15.81 -0.06
CA ILE A 110 -13.69 15.85 1.05
C ILE A 110 -14.48 14.55 1.10
N THR A 111 -15.01 14.07 -0.03
CA THR A 111 -15.72 12.79 -0.07
C THR A 111 -14.84 11.63 0.41
N ASN A 112 -13.60 11.53 -0.08
CA ASN A 112 -12.66 10.47 0.36
C ASN A 112 -12.31 10.58 1.85
N CYS A 113 -12.17 11.80 2.38
CA CYS A 113 -11.89 12.02 3.80
C CYS A 113 -13.07 11.59 4.69
N ILE A 114 -14.31 11.90 4.29
CA ILE A 114 -15.51 11.46 5.03
C ILE A 114 -15.60 9.93 5.02
N LEU A 115 -15.38 9.29 3.87
CA LEU A 115 -15.41 7.82 3.78
C LEU A 115 -14.29 7.18 4.63
N PHE A 116 -13.10 7.79 4.68
CA PHE A 116 -11.99 7.33 5.51
C PHE A 116 -12.28 7.48 7.02
N LEU A 117 -12.87 8.59 7.45
CA LEU A 117 -13.31 8.73 8.84
C LEU A 117 -14.40 7.70 9.18
N GLY A 118 -15.28 7.38 8.23
CA GLY A 118 -16.24 6.29 8.35
C GLY A 118 -15.59 4.91 8.50
N SER A 119 -14.52 4.61 7.75
CA SER A 119 -13.80 3.34 7.88
C SER A 119 -13.09 3.21 9.23
N ILE A 120 -12.48 4.30 9.72
CA ILE A 120 -11.87 4.36 11.06
C ILE A 120 -12.93 4.15 12.14
N ALA A 121 -14.06 4.88 12.06
CA ALA A 121 -15.14 4.76 13.02
C ALA A 121 -15.73 3.34 13.05
N GLY A 122 -15.94 2.74 11.87
CA GLY A 122 -16.41 1.35 11.74
C GLY A 122 -15.44 0.35 12.35
N PHE A 123 -14.14 0.51 12.09
CA PHE A 123 -13.10 -0.35 12.68
C PHE A 123 -13.07 -0.23 14.22
N LEU A 124 -13.08 1.00 14.76
CA LEU A 124 -13.05 1.24 16.21
C LEU A 124 -14.31 0.72 16.89
N TYR A 125 -15.48 0.90 16.28
CA TYR A 125 -16.75 0.38 16.79
C TYR A 125 -16.72 -1.14 16.91
N ILE A 126 -16.30 -1.85 15.85
CA ILE A 126 -16.21 -3.31 15.85
C ILE A 126 -15.15 -3.79 16.86
N LEU A 127 -14.01 -3.09 16.97
CA LEU A 127 -12.97 -3.42 17.95
C LEU A 127 -13.50 -3.31 19.39
N VAL A 128 -14.18 -2.21 19.74
CA VAL A 128 -14.76 -2.01 21.08
C VAL A 128 -15.85 -3.04 21.35
N HIS A 129 -16.73 -3.30 20.37
CA HIS A 129 -17.79 -4.29 20.50
C HIS A 129 -17.23 -5.70 20.74
N ASN A 130 -16.22 -6.11 19.98
CA ASN A 130 -15.55 -7.40 20.13
C ASN A 130 -14.80 -7.49 21.48
N ALA A 131 -14.11 -6.43 21.90
CA ALA A 131 -13.41 -6.41 23.19
C ALA A 131 -14.38 -6.55 24.37
N GLN A 132 -15.54 -5.88 24.32
CA GLN A 132 -16.58 -5.99 25.36
C GLN A 132 -17.22 -7.38 25.39
N ARG A 133 -17.58 -7.93 24.22
CA ARG A 133 -18.13 -9.30 24.09
C ARG A 133 -17.15 -10.34 24.62
N ARG A 134 -15.87 -10.23 24.29
CA ARG A 134 -14.84 -11.17 24.74
C ARG A 134 -14.66 -11.13 26.26
N ARG A 135 -14.65 -9.93 26.86
CA ARG A 135 -14.62 -9.78 28.33
C ARG A 135 -15.85 -10.40 29.01
N ALA A 136 -17.04 -10.24 28.42
CA ALA A 136 -18.26 -10.82 28.95
C ALA A 136 -18.22 -12.36 28.93
N VAL A 137 -17.75 -12.97 27.84
CA VAL A 137 -17.65 -14.42 27.73
C VAL A 137 -16.55 -15.00 28.63
N ILE A 138 -15.42 -14.30 28.78
CA ILE A 138 -14.36 -14.69 29.73
C ILE A 138 -14.89 -14.62 31.17
N SER A 139 -15.65 -13.58 31.53
CA SER A 139 -16.24 -13.47 32.88
C SER A 139 -17.19 -14.61 33.22
N SER A 140 -17.87 -15.19 32.23
CA SER A 140 -18.72 -16.37 32.40
C SER A 140 -17.95 -17.71 32.41
N ALA A 141 -16.69 -17.74 31.94
CA ALA A 141 -15.87 -18.95 31.83
C ALA A 141 -14.90 -19.16 33.01
N ILE A 142 -14.71 -18.14 33.87
CA ILE A 142 -13.85 -18.19 35.09
C ILE A 142 -14.30 -19.27 36.10
N THR A 143 -15.49 -19.85 35.94
CA THR A 143 -16.00 -20.94 36.79
C THR A 143 -15.52 -22.34 36.43
N LEU A 144 -14.76 -22.53 35.33
CA LEU A 144 -14.18 -23.85 35.00
C LEU A 144 -12.64 -23.83 35.06
N PRO A 145 -12.00 -24.77 35.78
CA PRO A 145 -10.55 -24.89 35.84
C PRO A 145 -10.06 -25.64 34.59
N LEU A 146 -9.99 -24.94 33.45
CA LEU A 146 -9.41 -25.51 32.22
C LEU A 146 -7.97 -25.00 32.05
N PRO A 147 -6.95 -25.89 32.03
CA PRO A 147 -5.60 -25.53 31.68
C PRO A 147 -5.53 -25.35 30.16
N GLY A 148 -5.47 -24.11 29.73
CA GLY A 148 -5.49 -23.72 28.32
C GLY A 148 -6.68 -22.82 28.03
N CYS A 149 -6.39 -21.54 27.81
CA CYS A 149 -7.40 -20.54 27.48
C CYS A 149 -8.08 -20.94 26.16
N PRO A 150 -9.40 -21.21 26.14
CA PRO A 150 -10.07 -21.57 24.89
C PRO A 150 -9.98 -20.39 23.93
N SER A 151 -9.61 -20.67 22.68
CA SER A 151 -9.73 -19.73 21.57
C SER A 151 -11.22 -19.55 21.27
N ILE A 152 -11.89 -18.76 22.11
CA ILE A 152 -13.30 -18.40 21.92
C ILE A 152 -13.33 -17.42 20.76
N HIS A 153 -13.47 -17.97 19.55
CA HIS A 153 -13.79 -17.23 18.35
C HIS A 153 -15.20 -16.66 18.55
N SER A 154 -15.31 -15.45 19.10
CA SER A 154 -16.54 -14.68 18.91
C SER A 154 -16.63 -14.45 17.41
N GLY A 155 -17.51 -15.15 16.70
CA GLY A 155 -17.55 -15.27 15.23
C GLY A 155 -17.76 -13.96 14.43
N ILE A 156 -17.45 -12.80 15.00
CA ILE A 156 -17.48 -11.45 14.45
C ILE A 156 -16.04 -10.88 14.30
N GLU A 157 -14.99 -11.60 14.69
CA GLU A 157 -13.61 -11.11 14.53
C GLU A 157 -13.20 -10.87 13.07
N TRP A 158 -13.78 -11.62 12.12
CA TRP A 158 -13.60 -11.40 10.68
C TRP A 158 -14.18 -10.07 10.19
N ALA A 159 -15.22 -9.56 10.86
CA ALA A 159 -15.89 -8.34 10.44
C ALA A 159 -15.04 -7.09 10.66
N GLN A 160 -13.99 -7.16 11.48
CA GLN A 160 -13.18 -6.00 11.86
C GLN A 160 -12.47 -5.35 10.66
N TRP A 161 -12.07 -6.12 9.66
CA TRP A 161 -11.38 -5.61 8.47
C TRP A 161 -12.31 -5.31 7.28
N VAL A 162 -13.60 -5.61 7.42
CA VAL A 162 -14.61 -5.36 6.37
C VAL A 162 -14.75 -3.87 6.04
N PRO A 163 -14.84 -2.93 7.01
CA PRO A 163 -14.93 -1.50 6.69
C PRO A 163 -13.73 -1.00 5.87
N ALA A 164 -12.51 -1.44 6.22
CA ALA A 164 -11.30 -1.08 5.50
C ALA A 164 -11.27 -1.70 4.09
N THR A 165 -11.73 -2.96 3.96
CA THR A 165 -11.79 -3.65 2.65
C THR A 165 -12.78 -2.98 1.69
N ILE A 166 -13.96 -2.58 2.20
CA ILE A 166 -14.96 -1.84 1.42
C ILE A 166 -14.37 -0.50 0.97
N TYR A 167 -13.69 0.21 1.88
CA TYR A 167 -13.08 1.49 1.56
C TYR A 167 -11.99 1.37 0.48
N GLU A 168 -11.10 0.38 0.60
CA GLU A 168 -10.08 0.10 -0.41
C GLU A 168 -10.70 -0.24 -1.78
N GLY A 169 -11.79 -1.02 -1.78
CA GLY A 169 -12.56 -1.32 -2.99
C GLY A 169 -13.15 -0.08 -3.66
N ILE A 170 -13.64 0.89 -2.87
CA ILE A 170 -14.14 2.18 -3.38
C ILE A 170 -13.00 3.00 -4.00
N LEU A 171 -11.83 3.06 -3.34
CA LEU A 171 -10.65 3.76 -3.87
C LEU A 171 -10.17 3.13 -5.19
N PHE A 172 -10.12 1.79 -5.25
CA PHE A 172 -9.82 1.06 -6.47
C PHE A 172 -10.84 1.38 -7.57
N GLY A 173 -12.14 1.41 -7.26
CA GLY A 173 -13.20 1.78 -8.18
C GLY A 173 -13.02 3.19 -8.76
N TYR A 174 -12.68 4.18 -7.92
CA TYR A 174 -12.37 5.54 -8.38
C TYR A 174 -11.17 5.57 -9.32
N ALA A 175 -10.09 4.88 -8.97
CA ALA A 175 -8.89 4.78 -9.81
C ALA A 175 -9.21 4.12 -11.16
N LEU A 176 -9.97 3.02 -11.15
CA LEU A 176 -10.37 2.28 -12.35
C LEU A 176 -11.26 3.13 -13.26
N HIS A 177 -12.30 3.76 -12.72
CA HIS A 177 -13.21 4.60 -13.49
C HIS A 177 -12.46 5.76 -14.18
N LYS A 178 -11.56 6.43 -13.46
CA LYS A 178 -10.74 7.51 -14.03
C LYS A 178 -9.77 6.99 -15.10
N THR A 179 -9.18 5.81 -14.86
CA THR A 179 -8.29 5.15 -15.83
C THR A 179 -9.04 4.83 -17.12
N ILE A 180 -10.19 4.17 -17.03
CA ILE A 180 -11.00 3.79 -18.19
C ILE A 180 -11.46 5.04 -18.95
N LYS A 181 -12.00 6.05 -18.24
CA LYS A 181 -12.45 7.30 -18.88
C LYS A 181 -11.30 8.03 -19.58
N SER A 182 -10.13 8.11 -18.94
CA SER A 182 -8.94 8.72 -19.54
C SER A 182 -8.42 7.90 -20.72
N HIS A 183 -8.48 6.58 -20.65
CA HIS A 183 -8.01 5.69 -21.72
C HIS A 183 -8.95 5.74 -22.92
N ALA A 184 -10.27 5.70 -22.70
CA ALA A 184 -11.28 5.81 -23.75
C ALA A 184 -11.22 7.16 -24.48
N ALA A 185 -11.08 8.27 -23.73
CA ALA A 185 -10.94 9.60 -24.33
C ALA A 185 -9.65 9.74 -25.16
N ARG A 186 -8.56 9.08 -24.76
CA ARG A 186 -7.28 9.11 -25.48
C ARG A 186 -7.26 8.20 -26.71
N LEU A 187 -7.91 7.03 -26.62
CA LEU A 187 -8.08 6.12 -27.75
C LEU A 187 -8.85 6.80 -28.89
N ARG A 188 -9.85 7.62 -28.53
CA ARG A 188 -10.62 8.43 -29.47
C ARG A 188 -9.80 9.57 -30.11
N ASN A 189 -8.78 10.08 -29.43
CA ASN A 189 -8.00 11.24 -29.88
C ASN A 189 -6.66 10.88 -30.54
N GLY A 190 -6.31 9.60 -30.68
CA GLY A 190 -5.11 9.14 -31.42
C GLY A 190 -3.76 9.62 -30.86
N VAL A 191 -3.70 10.14 -29.63
CA VAL A 191 -2.49 10.77 -29.07
C VAL A 191 -1.52 9.74 -28.48
N HIS A 192 -0.25 9.83 -28.89
CA HIS A 192 0.87 9.04 -28.39
C HIS A 192 1.02 9.08 -26.86
N ILE A 193 1.38 7.94 -26.29
CA ILE A 193 1.35 7.60 -24.86
C ILE A 193 2.38 8.43 -24.06
N PRO A 194 1.98 9.38 -23.20
CA PRO A 194 2.88 10.01 -22.25
C PRO A 194 2.81 9.28 -20.90
N LEU A 195 3.94 9.30 -20.20
CA LEU A 195 4.27 8.91 -18.80
C LEU A 195 3.09 8.67 -17.83
N HIS A 196 2.04 9.50 -17.89
CA HIS A 196 0.82 9.37 -17.10
C HIS A 196 0.16 7.98 -17.22
N THR A 197 0.20 7.34 -18.40
CA THR A 197 -0.38 5.99 -18.60
C THR A 197 0.42 4.90 -17.89
N LEU A 198 1.74 5.03 -17.83
CA LEU A 198 2.61 4.09 -17.11
C LEU A 198 2.42 4.23 -15.60
N LEU A 199 2.39 5.48 -15.11
CA LEU A 199 2.12 5.79 -13.70
C LEU A 199 0.71 5.32 -13.26
N LEU A 200 -0.30 5.50 -14.11
CA LEU A 200 -1.66 5.00 -13.87
C LEU A 200 -1.72 3.48 -13.77
N ARG A 201 -1.01 2.77 -14.67
CA ARG A 201 -1.00 1.30 -14.69
C ARG A 201 -0.35 0.72 -13.44
N ASP A 202 0.76 1.30 -13.00
CA ASP A 202 1.47 0.84 -11.80
C ASP A 202 0.67 1.11 -10.52
N ASN A 203 -0.03 2.25 -10.45
CA ASN A 203 -0.95 2.56 -9.35
C ASN A 203 -2.14 1.59 -9.33
N LEU A 204 -2.72 1.29 -10.48
CA LEU A 204 -3.90 0.41 -10.57
C LEU A 204 -3.58 -1.04 -10.19
N LEU A 205 -2.43 -1.56 -10.63
CA LEU A 205 -1.95 -2.88 -10.21
C LEU A 205 -1.69 -2.94 -8.71
N TYR A 206 -1.19 -1.85 -8.12
CA TYR A 206 -1.01 -1.74 -6.68
C TYR A 206 -2.36 -1.82 -5.95
N PHE A 207 -3.33 -0.98 -6.32
CA PHE A 207 -4.66 -0.96 -5.69
C PHE A 207 -5.36 -2.32 -5.80
N PHE A 208 -5.25 -2.96 -6.96
CA PHE A 208 -5.75 -4.30 -7.18
C PHE A 208 -5.07 -5.32 -6.27
N SER A 209 -3.74 -5.30 -6.18
CA SER A 209 -2.98 -6.23 -5.34
C SER A 209 -3.34 -6.10 -3.87
N ILE A 210 -3.43 -4.89 -3.34
CA ILE A 210 -3.82 -4.65 -1.94
C ILE A 210 -5.26 -5.09 -1.69
N THR A 211 -6.20 -4.74 -2.57
CA THR A 211 -7.59 -5.20 -2.46
C THR A 211 -7.68 -6.73 -2.44
N CYS A 212 -6.98 -7.41 -3.35
CA CYS A 212 -6.92 -8.87 -3.38
C CYS A 212 -6.33 -9.46 -2.10
N ILE A 213 -5.26 -8.86 -1.58
CA ILE A 213 -4.61 -9.29 -0.33
C ILE A 213 -5.56 -9.12 0.87
N LEU A 214 -6.27 -8.00 0.97
CA LEU A 214 -7.28 -7.79 2.03
C LEU A 214 -8.43 -8.78 1.90
N VAL A 215 -8.99 -8.98 0.70
CA VAL A 215 -10.07 -9.95 0.47
C VAL A 215 -9.62 -11.36 0.84
N PHE A 216 -8.41 -11.75 0.42
CA PHE A 216 -7.85 -13.06 0.77
C PHE A 216 -7.62 -13.20 2.29
N ASN A 217 -7.16 -12.15 2.97
CA ASN A 217 -7.03 -12.14 4.43
C ASN A 217 -8.40 -12.36 5.10
N ASN A 218 -9.45 -11.65 4.67
CA ASN A 218 -10.80 -11.85 5.20
C ASN A 218 -11.30 -13.29 4.94
N LEU A 219 -11.09 -13.84 3.75
CA LEU A 219 -11.51 -15.20 3.40
C LEU A 219 -10.81 -16.28 4.25
N MET A 220 -9.51 -16.09 4.55
CA MET A 220 -8.78 -16.98 5.45
C MET A 220 -9.33 -16.93 6.88
N VAL A 221 -9.70 -15.74 7.38
CA VAL A 221 -10.26 -15.59 8.73
C VAL A 221 -11.64 -16.24 8.85
N VAL A 222 -12.46 -16.19 7.79
CA VAL A 222 -13.79 -16.85 7.78
C VAL A 222 -13.66 -18.38 7.67
N GLY A 223 -12.45 -18.91 7.42
CA GLY A 223 -12.20 -20.36 7.39
C GLY A 223 -12.75 -21.08 6.16
N VAL A 224 -13.30 -20.36 5.18
CA VAL A 224 -13.85 -20.91 3.94
C VAL A 224 -12.77 -21.61 3.09
N THR A 225 -11.52 -21.17 3.22
CA THR A 225 -10.43 -21.64 2.35
C THR A 225 -9.74 -22.91 2.84
N HIS A 226 -10.07 -23.47 4.01
CA HIS A 226 -9.37 -24.61 4.63
C HIS A 226 -7.84 -24.42 4.83
N ILE A 227 -7.31 -23.23 4.56
CA ILE A 227 -5.89 -22.86 4.74
C ILE A 227 -5.71 -22.39 6.19
N PRO A 228 -4.69 -22.88 6.93
CA PRO A 228 -4.42 -22.40 8.27
C PRO A 228 -4.11 -20.90 8.26
N TRP A 229 -4.72 -20.16 9.17
CA TRP A 229 -4.53 -18.72 9.27
C TRP A 229 -3.08 -18.39 9.69
N PHE A 230 -2.31 -17.82 8.77
CA PHE A 230 -0.88 -17.52 8.94
C PHE A 230 -0.60 -16.20 9.71
N SER A 231 -1.54 -15.75 10.55
CA SER A 231 -1.47 -14.46 11.25
C SER A 231 -1.48 -13.24 10.31
N TYR A 232 -1.44 -12.03 10.89
CA TYR A 232 -1.39 -10.76 10.16
C TYR A 232 0.01 -10.41 9.60
N GLY A 233 1.06 -11.13 9.99
CA GLY A 233 2.44 -10.84 9.60
C GLY A 233 2.69 -10.84 8.08
N PRO A 234 2.33 -11.90 7.33
CA PRO A 234 2.49 -11.90 5.88
C PRO A 234 1.71 -10.78 5.19
N PHE A 235 0.54 -10.41 5.74
CA PHE A 235 -0.26 -9.29 5.26
C PHE A 235 0.46 -7.96 5.47
N HIS A 236 0.93 -7.68 6.69
CA HIS A 236 1.70 -6.47 6.99
C HIS A 236 2.95 -6.35 6.11
N ALA A 237 3.69 -7.45 5.93
CA ALA A 237 4.85 -7.50 5.05
C ALA A 237 4.48 -7.15 3.60
N ALA A 238 3.45 -7.79 3.05
CA ALA A 238 3.05 -7.58 1.66
C ALA A 238 2.60 -6.14 1.42
N VAL A 239 1.76 -5.58 2.30
CA VAL A 239 1.28 -4.20 2.21
C VAL A 239 2.44 -3.20 2.27
N GLY A 240 3.37 -3.35 3.22
CA GLY A 240 4.52 -2.45 3.34
C GLY A 240 5.50 -2.55 2.16
N ILE A 241 5.79 -3.76 1.67
CA ILE A 241 6.67 -3.98 0.51
C ILE A 241 6.04 -3.39 -0.76
N LEU A 242 4.75 -3.64 -1.00
CA LEU A 242 4.07 -3.09 -2.16
C LEU A 242 4.07 -1.55 -2.11
N THR A 243 3.83 -0.95 -0.94
CA THR A 243 3.74 0.50 -0.81
C THR A 243 5.10 1.16 -1.05
N THR A 244 6.15 0.60 -0.47
CA THR A 244 7.53 1.10 -0.64
C THR A 244 8.01 0.93 -2.08
N CYS A 245 7.74 -0.21 -2.73
CA CYS A 245 7.98 -0.44 -4.16
C CYS A 245 7.29 0.63 -5.02
N MET A 246 6.01 0.89 -4.75
CA MET A 246 5.22 1.87 -5.49
C MET A 246 5.78 3.30 -5.35
N ILE A 247 6.19 3.70 -4.14
CA ILE A 247 6.79 5.02 -3.93
C ILE A 247 8.12 5.14 -4.69
N LEU A 248 8.96 4.10 -4.65
CA LEU A 248 10.24 4.08 -5.34
C LEU A 248 10.08 4.11 -6.87
N ASN A 249 9.14 3.36 -7.43
CA ASN A 249 8.88 3.33 -8.87
C ASN A 249 8.43 4.70 -9.38
N VAL A 250 7.54 5.37 -8.66
CA VAL A 250 7.10 6.73 -9.00
C VAL A 250 8.27 7.72 -8.96
N ARG A 251 9.16 7.62 -7.97
CA ARG A 251 10.34 8.49 -7.88
C ARG A 251 11.34 8.25 -9.01
N LYS A 252 11.60 6.98 -9.34
CA LYS A 252 12.46 6.61 -10.49
C LYS A 252 11.88 7.15 -11.79
N ALA A 253 10.57 7.08 -11.97
CA ALA A 253 9.88 7.65 -13.12
C ALA A 253 10.02 9.18 -13.16
N ALA A 254 9.77 9.87 -12.04
CA ALA A 254 9.90 11.33 -11.94
C ALA A 254 11.32 11.82 -12.27
N ASN A 255 12.34 11.17 -11.71
CA ASN A 255 13.74 11.53 -11.96
C ASN A 255 14.14 11.33 -13.44
N ARG A 256 13.66 10.25 -14.09
CA ARG A 256 13.88 10.04 -15.53
C ARG A 256 13.25 11.16 -16.35
N THR A 257 12.07 11.62 -15.98
CA THR A 257 11.39 12.73 -16.68
C THR A 257 12.14 14.04 -16.52
N SER A 258 12.63 14.36 -15.31
CA SER A 258 13.45 15.55 -15.09
C SER A 258 14.71 15.55 -15.95
N PHE A 259 15.34 14.38 -16.12
CA PHE A 259 16.53 14.24 -16.96
C PHE A 259 16.21 14.44 -18.45
N VAL A 260 15.15 13.84 -18.97
CA VAL A 260 14.72 14.01 -20.38
C VAL A 260 14.34 15.47 -20.66
N SER A 261 13.59 16.12 -19.77
CA SER A 261 13.22 17.54 -19.92
C SER A 261 14.42 18.49 -19.79
N GLY A 262 15.48 18.07 -19.09
CA GLY A 262 16.76 18.78 -19.08
C GLY A 262 17.48 18.65 -20.42
N ALA A 263 17.66 17.41 -20.89
CA ALA A 263 18.33 17.14 -22.17
C ALA A 263 17.61 17.77 -23.38
N GLU A 264 16.28 17.79 -23.38
CA GLU A 264 15.49 18.42 -24.45
C GLU A 264 15.63 19.96 -24.44
N ARG A 265 15.78 20.56 -23.26
CA ARG A 265 16.12 21.98 -23.12
C ARG A 265 17.54 22.27 -23.61
N ASP A 266 18.50 21.43 -23.25
CA ASP A 266 19.90 21.61 -23.67
C ASP A 266 20.04 21.49 -25.19
N ILE A 267 19.32 20.55 -25.83
CA ILE A 267 19.27 20.43 -27.29
C ILE A 267 18.66 21.68 -27.94
N LEU A 268 17.57 22.22 -27.40
CA LEU A 268 16.92 23.44 -27.91
C LEU A 268 17.81 24.68 -27.77
N VAL A 269 18.65 24.74 -26.74
CA VAL A 269 19.67 25.80 -26.60
C VAL A 269 20.75 25.62 -27.67
N ILE A 270 21.30 24.42 -27.82
CA ILE A 270 22.34 24.13 -28.83
C ILE A 270 21.84 24.42 -30.25
N THR A 271 20.59 24.09 -30.60
CA THR A 271 20.04 24.38 -31.93
C THR A 271 19.78 25.86 -32.18
N ARG A 272 19.61 26.68 -31.13
CA ARG A 272 19.49 28.14 -31.25
C ARG A 272 20.83 28.82 -31.48
N ASP A 273 21.91 28.24 -30.97
CA ASP A 273 23.26 28.79 -31.07
C ASP A 273 24.01 28.34 -32.33
N LEU A 274 23.41 27.46 -33.16
CA LEU A 274 23.93 27.13 -34.47
C LEU A 274 23.61 28.26 -35.46
N PRO A 275 24.63 28.90 -36.07
CA PRO A 275 24.39 29.87 -37.12
C PRO A 275 23.66 29.19 -38.28
N PHE A 276 22.60 29.84 -38.77
CA PHE A 276 21.92 29.42 -40.00
C PHE A 276 22.97 29.24 -41.09
N PRO A 277 22.98 28.12 -41.85
CA PRO A 277 23.81 28.02 -43.02
C PRO A 277 23.33 29.08 -44.01
N ASP A 278 24.12 30.15 -44.14
CA ASP A 278 23.91 31.19 -45.13
C ASP A 278 23.83 30.53 -46.51
N THR A 279 22.69 30.78 -47.14
CA THR A 279 22.43 30.78 -48.59
C THR A 279 23.53 30.19 -49.47
N ILE A 280 23.24 29.03 -50.05
CA ILE A 280 23.91 28.51 -51.25
C ILE A 280 23.87 29.63 -52.31
N PRO A 281 25.01 30.11 -52.82
CA PRO A 281 25.01 31.08 -53.89
C PRO A 281 24.53 30.39 -55.18
N ASP A 282 23.49 30.95 -55.78
CA ASP A 282 23.07 30.63 -57.14
C ASP A 282 24.22 30.95 -58.12
N THR A 283 24.97 29.93 -58.53
CA THR A 283 25.86 30.00 -59.69
C THR A 283 25.26 29.20 -60.84
N ILE A 284 24.72 29.98 -61.80
CA ILE A 284 24.66 29.82 -63.27
C ILE A 284 25.00 28.44 -63.83
#